data_AF-A0A9Q0QNG9-F1
#
_entry.id   AF-A0A9Q0QNG9-F1
#
_cell.length_a   1.000
_cell.length_b   1.000
_cell.length_c   1.000
_cell.angle_alpha   90.00
_cell.angle_beta   90.00
_cell.angle_gamma   90.00
#
_symmetry.space_group_name_H-M   'P 1'
#
loop_
_entity.id
_entity.type
_entity.pdbx_description
1 polymer ?
#
loop_
_entity_poly.entity_id
_entity_poly.type
_entity_poly.pdbx_seq_one_letter_code
_entity_poly.pdbx_strand_id
1 'polypeptide(L)'
;MSDTGNLIIDDVHSPFSRPPYGMTFFRKPTGRCSDGLIKIDYFGLALGLPFLNPYLKRGADFNAGVNFAVAGATALDTSFLIKEKVPLTDTNISLSVQLEWFRSHLQTICFTQTGGLETVSGTFSFTRKKVSSAEVPTTAKFAPAVKSAPLFR
;
A
#
# COMPACT_ATOMS: atom_id res chain seq x y z
N MET A 1 -7.60 6.05 1.86
CA MET A 1 -7.61 4.60 1.57
C MET A 1 -6.38 4.28 0.75
N SER A 2 -5.68 3.21 1.12
CA SER A 2 -4.39 2.82 0.52
C SER A 2 -4.42 1.44 -0.13
N ASP A 3 -5.58 0.77 -0.16
CA ASP A 3 -5.72 -0.58 -0.73
C ASP A 3 -5.50 -0.55 -2.26
N THR A 4 -4.64 -1.43 -2.76
CA THR A 4 -4.34 -1.61 -4.20
C THR A 4 -5.01 -2.83 -4.81
N GLY A 5 -5.88 -3.50 -4.06
CA GLY A 5 -6.71 -4.61 -4.54
C GLY A 5 -6.75 -5.84 -3.63
N ASN A 6 -6.36 -5.74 -2.35
CA ASN A 6 -6.54 -6.84 -1.39
C ASN A 6 -8.02 -7.10 -1.13
N LEU A 7 -8.85 -6.07 -0.92
CA LEU A 7 -10.27 -6.27 -0.61
C LEU A 7 -11.00 -7.01 -1.73
N ILE A 8 -10.71 -6.75 -3.01
CA ILE A 8 -11.39 -7.45 -4.11
C ILE A 8 -10.96 -8.91 -4.27
N ILE A 9 -9.86 -9.32 -3.63
CA ILE A 9 -9.40 -10.71 -3.55
C ILE A 9 -10.06 -11.41 -2.36
N ASP A 10 -10.22 -10.70 -1.24
CA ASP A 10 -10.90 -11.17 -0.03
C ASP A 10 -12.42 -11.29 -0.22
N ASP A 11 -13.03 -10.26 -0.82
CA ASP A 11 -14.45 -10.19 -1.15
C ASP A 11 -14.65 -9.87 -2.65
N VAL A 12 -15.08 -10.89 -3.40
CA VAL A 12 -15.37 -10.77 -4.84
C VAL A 12 -16.57 -9.87 -5.14
N HIS A 13 -17.46 -9.64 -4.16
CA HIS A 13 -18.65 -8.80 -4.31
C HIS A 13 -18.39 -7.32 -4.03
N SER A 14 -17.17 -6.99 -3.59
CA SER A 14 -16.74 -5.63 -3.30
C SER A 14 -17.14 -4.65 -4.42
N PRO A 15 -17.65 -3.45 -4.10
CA PRO A 15 -17.96 -2.45 -5.11
C PRO A 15 -16.71 -2.03 -5.90
N PHE A 16 -15.50 -2.23 -5.38
CA PHE A 16 -14.26 -1.84 -6.05
C PHE A 16 -13.84 -2.79 -7.18
N SER A 17 -14.54 -3.91 -7.36
CA SER A 17 -14.32 -4.86 -8.48
C SER A 17 -15.10 -4.49 -9.75
N ARG A 18 -15.88 -3.42 -9.73
CA ARG A 18 -16.76 -2.97 -10.84
C ARG A 18 -16.58 -1.48 -11.16
N PRO A 19 -17.04 -0.99 -12.33
CA PRO A 19 -17.10 0.44 -12.60
C PRO A 19 -17.89 1.20 -11.52
N PRO A 20 -17.51 2.45 -11.20
CA PRO A 20 -16.55 3.31 -11.90
C PRO A 20 -15.07 3.11 -11.48
N TYR A 21 -14.76 2.20 -10.57
CA TYR A 21 -13.43 2.08 -9.99
C TYR A 21 -12.37 1.67 -11.03
N GLY A 22 -11.23 2.38 -11.04
CA GLY A 22 -10.11 2.19 -11.97
C GLY A 22 -10.32 2.64 -13.43
N MET A 23 -11.49 3.21 -13.79
CA MET A 23 -11.81 3.59 -15.18
C MET A 23 -10.99 4.76 -15.76
N THR A 24 -10.56 5.72 -14.95
CA THR A 24 -9.88 6.93 -15.41
C THR A 24 -8.42 6.66 -15.79
N PHE A 25 -7.72 5.80 -15.05
CA PHE A 25 -6.29 5.51 -15.26
C PHE A 25 -6.04 4.10 -15.81
N PHE A 26 -6.56 3.06 -15.15
CA PHE A 26 -6.26 1.67 -15.49
C PHE A 26 -7.17 1.10 -16.58
N ARG A 27 -8.27 1.79 -16.91
CA ARG A 27 -9.31 1.36 -17.86
C ARG A 27 -9.97 0.03 -17.51
N LYS A 28 -9.82 -0.42 -16.26
CA LYS A 28 -10.44 -1.62 -15.69
C LYS A 28 -10.48 -1.51 -14.16
N PRO A 29 -11.39 -2.20 -13.47
CA PRO A 29 -11.36 -2.25 -12.02
C PRO A 29 -10.06 -2.90 -11.53
N THR A 30 -9.45 -2.28 -10.52
CA THR A 30 -8.21 -2.77 -9.89
C THR A 30 -8.37 -3.06 -8.41
N GLY A 31 -9.53 -2.74 -7.82
CA GLY A 31 -9.76 -2.81 -6.38
C GLY A 31 -9.27 -1.59 -5.60
N ARG A 32 -8.65 -0.60 -6.26
CA ARG A 32 -8.46 0.73 -5.68
C ARG A 32 -9.81 1.38 -5.45
N CYS A 33 -10.00 1.95 -4.26
CA CYS A 33 -11.21 2.70 -3.90
C CYS A 33 -11.23 4.12 -4.52
N SER A 34 -10.97 4.19 -5.82
CA SER A 34 -10.90 5.39 -6.64
C SER A 34 -11.24 5.02 -8.09
N ASP A 35 -11.71 5.96 -8.89
CA ASP A 35 -11.85 5.78 -10.34
C ASP A 35 -10.49 5.69 -11.05
N GLY A 36 -9.38 5.96 -10.35
CA GLY A 36 -8.03 5.89 -10.90
C GLY A 36 -6.98 5.62 -9.84
N LEU A 37 -5.97 6.49 -9.78
CA LEU A 37 -4.87 6.40 -8.85
C LEU A 37 -5.32 6.78 -7.42
N ILE A 38 -4.64 6.21 -6.43
CA ILE A 38 -4.77 6.57 -5.00
C ILE A 38 -3.47 7.23 -4.49
N LYS A 39 -3.51 7.82 -3.29
CA LYS A 39 -2.40 8.62 -2.73
C LYS A 39 -1.03 7.93 -2.82
N ILE A 40 -0.97 6.64 -2.52
CA ILE A 40 0.29 5.88 -2.57
C ILE A 40 0.82 5.67 -3.99
N ASP A 41 -0.05 5.65 -5.00
CA ASP A 41 0.37 5.57 -6.40
C ASP A 41 1.07 6.85 -6.82
N TYR A 42 0.55 8.03 -6.41
CA TYR A 42 1.19 9.30 -6.69
C TYR A 42 2.56 9.42 -6.03
N PHE A 43 2.73 8.90 -4.81
CA PHE A 43 4.07 8.81 -4.19
C PHE A 43 4.99 7.88 -4.98
N GLY A 44 4.50 6.71 -5.43
CA GLY A 44 5.27 5.81 -6.29
C GLY A 44 5.71 6.49 -7.58
N LEU A 45 4.79 7.17 -8.28
CA LEU A 45 5.09 7.91 -9.51
C LEU A 45 6.12 9.02 -9.28
N ALA A 46 5.98 9.79 -8.21
CA ALA A 46 6.92 10.86 -7.88
C ALA A 46 8.34 10.32 -7.58
N LEU A 47 8.44 9.10 -7.07
CA LEU A 47 9.71 8.42 -6.75
C LEU A 47 10.22 7.52 -7.90
N GLY A 48 9.50 7.43 -9.03
CA GLY A 48 9.86 6.52 -10.13
C GLY A 48 9.72 5.03 -9.79
N LEU A 49 8.88 4.69 -8.82
CA LEU A 49 8.59 3.31 -8.41
C LEU A 49 7.37 2.75 -9.15
N PRO A 50 7.33 1.43 -9.44
CA PRO A 50 6.15 0.80 -10.02
C PRO A 50 4.98 0.75 -9.02
N PHE A 51 3.77 0.51 -9.54
CA PHE A 51 2.60 0.35 -8.68
C PHE A 51 2.70 -0.92 -7.83
N LEU A 52 2.38 -0.78 -6.54
CA LEU A 52 2.46 -1.88 -5.60
C LEU A 52 1.37 -2.93 -5.86
N ASN A 53 1.78 -4.20 -5.93
CA ASN A 53 0.85 -5.33 -5.95
C ASN A 53 0.21 -5.52 -4.56
N PRO A 54 -1.09 -5.90 -4.50
CA PRO A 54 -1.72 -6.28 -3.24
C PRO A 54 -1.14 -7.62 -2.74
N TYR A 55 -0.92 -7.71 -1.43
CA TYR A 55 -0.35 -8.88 -0.76
C TYR A 55 -1.05 -10.20 -1.09
N LEU A 56 -2.40 -10.20 -1.16
CA LEU A 56 -3.19 -11.39 -1.43
C LEU A 56 -3.09 -11.90 -2.88
N LYS A 57 -2.46 -11.15 -3.79
CA LYS A 57 -2.32 -11.54 -5.20
C LYS A 57 -1.27 -12.64 -5.35
N ARG A 58 -1.75 -13.89 -5.44
CA ARG A 58 -0.89 -15.06 -5.67
C ARG A 58 -0.07 -14.92 -6.96
N GLY A 59 1.22 -15.26 -6.88
CA GLY A 59 2.15 -15.21 -8.01
C GLY A 59 2.51 -13.79 -8.49
N ALA A 60 2.17 -12.75 -7.73
CA ALA A 60 2.62 -11.40 -8.03
C ALA A 60 4.12 -11.23 -7.76
N ASP A 61 4.74 -10.32 -8.53
CA ASP A 61 6.09 -9.86 -8.24
C ASP A 61 6.06 -8.81 -7.12
N PHE A 62 6.83 -9.09 -6.05
CA PHE A 62 6.96 -8.22 -4.88
C PHE A 62 8.37 -7.60 -4.76
N ASN A 63 9.24 -7.76 -5.77
CA ASN A 63 10.60 -7.21 -5.74
C ASN A 63 10.64 -5.69 -5.59
N ALA A 64 9.64 -4.99 -6.13
CA ALA A 64 9.51 -3.54 -6.01
C ALA A 64 8.63 -3.08 -4.84
N GLY A 65 8.26 -4.01 -3.95
CA GLY A 65 7.40 -3.78 -2.80
C GLY A 65 6.03 -4.43 -2.93
N VAL A 66 5.34 -4.48 -1.79
CA VAL A 66 4.03 -5.10 -1.62
C VAL A 66 3.17 -4.24 -0.71
N ASN A 67 1.86 -4.24 -0.95
CA ASN A 67 0.91 -3.48 -0.16
C ASN A 67 -0.02 -4.41 0.65
N PHE A 68 -0.06 -4.21 1.96
CA PHE A 68 -0.85 -5.00 2.92
C PHE A 68 -2.20 -4.36 3.26
N ALA A 69 -2.44 -3.12 2.83
CA ALA A 69 -3.65 -2.39 3.17
C ALA A 69 -4.90 -3.07 2.58
N VAL A 70 -5.96 -3.13 3.39
CA VAL A 70 -7.29 -3.60 2.96
C VAL A 70 -8.30 -2.49 3.21
N ALA A 71 -9.13 -2.19 2.22
CA ALA A 71 -10.19 -1.21 2.37
C ALA A 71 -11.23 -1.68 3.40
N GLY A 72 -11.70 -0.77 4.25
CA GLY A 72 -12.61 -1.11 5.36
C GLY A 72 -11.92 -1.70 6.60
N ALA A 73 -10.61 -2.00 6.54
CA ALA A 73 -9.92 -2.57 7.69
C ALA A 73 -9.84 -1.62 8.89
N THR A 74 -9.99 -2.20 10.08
CA THR A 74 -10.07 -1.48 11.35
C THR A 74 -8.75 -1.50 12.11
N ALA A 75 -8.49 -0.47 12.93
CA ALA A 75 -7.31 -0.45 13.79
C ALA A 75 -7.36 -1.53 14.89
N LEU A 76 -8.56 -1.84 15.38
CA LEU A 76 -8.83 -2.84 16.41
C LEU A 76 -9.38 -4.12 15.76
N ASP A 77 -9.17 -5.25 16.44
CA ASP A 77 -9.70 -6.53 16.00
C ASP A 77 -11.23 -6.55 15.98
N THR A 78 -11.78 -7.28 15.01
CA THR A 78 -13.22 -7.41 14.84
C THR A 78 -13.90 -8.02 16.05
N SER A 79 -13.25 -8.94 16.76
CA SER A 79 -13.73 -9.51 18.02
C SER A 79 -13.94 -8.46 19.10
N PHE A 80 -13.03 -7.48 19.20
CA PHE A 80 -13.16 -6.36 20.13
C PHE A 80 -14.35 -5.47 19.73
N LEU A 81 -14.45 -5.11 18.46
CA LEU A 81 -15.53 -4.25 17.95
C LEU A 81 -16.92 -4.89 18.11
N ILE A 82 -17.05 -6.20 17.84
CA ILE A 82 -18.28 -6.97 18.06
C ILE A 82 -18.68 -6.92 19.55
N LYS A 83 -17.71 -7.12 20.45
CA LYS A 83 -17.95 -7.07 21.90
C LYS A 83 -18.48 -5.70 22.34
N GLU A 84 -17.92 -4.62 21.77
CA GLU A 84 -18.35 -3.23 22.01
C GLU A 84 -19.60 -2.83 21.21
N LYS A 85 -20.23 -3.78 20.49
CA LYS A 85 -21.43 -3.56 19.66
C LYS A 85 -21.22 -2.47 18.60
N VAL A 86 -19.99 -2.30 18.13
CA VAL A 86 -19.67 -1.41 17.02
C VAL A 86 -20.01 -2.15 15.72
N PRO A 87 -20.83 -1.56 14.84
CA PRO A 87 -21.11 -2.15 13.54
C PRO A 87 -19.81 -2.38 12.76
N LEU A 88 -19.59 -3.62 12.32
CA LEU A 88 -18.49 -3.94 11.42
C LEU A 88 -18.86 -3.60 9.98
N THR A 89 -17.85 -3.23 9.20
CA THR A 89 -17.97 -2.96 7.76
C THR A 89 -17.12 -3.96 6.99
N ASP A 90 -17.67 -4.50 5.90
CA ASP A 90 -17.10 -5.16 4.71
C ASP A 90 -15.93 -6.16 4.82
N THR A 91 -15.16 -6.23 5.90
CA THR A 91 -14.03 -7.16 6.06
C THR A 91 -13.77 -7.50 7.53
N ASN A 92 -13.27 -8.72 7.77
CA ASN A 92 -12.78 -9.14 9.09
C ASN A 92 -11.29 -8.85 9.30
N ILE A 93 -10.65 -8.14 8.36
CA ILE A 93 -9.22 -7.86 8.39
C ILE A 93 -8.97 -6.60 9.21
N SER A 94 -8.24 -6.75 10.32
CA SER A 94 -7.79 -5.65 11.16
C SER A 94 -6.34 -5.25 10.84
N LEU A 95 -5.88 -4.16 11.44
CA LEU A 95 -4.47 -3.74 11.37
C LEU A 95 -3.52 -4.80 11.94
N SER A 96 -3.94 -5.55 12.95
CA SER A 96 -3.12 -6.62 13.52
C SER A 96 -2.85 -7.72 12.49
N VAL A 97 -3.88 -8.10 11.70
CA VAL A 97 -3.77 -9.05 10.58
C VAL A 97 -2.86 -8.51 9.48
N GLN A 98 -2.97 -7.23 9.10
CA GLN A 98 -2.07 -6.62 8.11
C GLN A 98 -0.61 -6.60 8.57
N LEU A 99 -0.37 -6.39 9.87
CA LEU A 99 0.96 -6.46 10.47
C LEU A 99 1.49 -7.90 10.54
N GLU A 100 0.61 -8.89 10.73
CA GLU A 100 0.98 -10.29 10.64
C GLU A 100 1.42 -10.65 9.22
N TRP A 101 0.64 -10.26 8.21
CA TRP A 101 1.04 -10.43 6.80
C TRP A 101 2.38 -9.79 6.47
N PHE A 102 2.61 -8.57 6.98
CA PHE A 102 3.89 -7.89 6.84
C PHE A 102 5.03 -8.70 7.47
N ARG A 103 4.84 -9.20 8.71
CA ARG A 103 5.85 -10.03 9.38
C ARG A 103 6.11 -11.33 8.63
N SER A 104 5.08 -12.04 8.20
CA SER A 104 5.23 -13.26 7.39
C SER A 104 5.97 -12.97 6.09
N HIS A 105 5.66 -11.86 5.42
CA HIS A 105 6.37 -11.46 4.21
C HIS A 105 7.86 -11.18 4.49
N LEU A 106 8.18 -10.45 5.56
CA LEU A 106 9.58 -10.22 5.97
C LEU A 106 10.32 -11.54 6.24
N GLN A 107 9.68 -12.50 6.92
CA GLN A 107 10.29 -13.82 7.14
C GLN A 107 10.59 -14.52 5.81
N THR A 108 9.67 -14.47 4.84
CA THR A 108 9.92 -15.10 3.54
C THR A 108 11.12 -14.47 2.82
N ILE A 109 11.27 -13.15 2.80
CA ILE A 109 12.37 -12.49 2.06
C ILE A 109 13.71 -12.52 2.82
N CYS A 110 13.68 -12.46 4.16
CA CYS A 110 14.89 -12.46 4.98
C CYS A 110 15.51 -13.86 5.11
N PHE A 111 14.69 -14.91 5.19
CA PHE A 111 15.20 -16.28 5.34
C PHE A 111 15.47 -16.98 4.00
N THR A 112 15.00 -16.45 2.86
CA THR A 112 15.40 -16.95 1.54
C THR A 112 16.84 -16.57 1.13
N GLN A 113 17.52 -15.69 1.86
CA GLN A 113 18.92 -15.32 1.57
C GLN A 113 19.97 -15.98 2.47
N THR A 114 19.59 -16.80 3.44
CA THR A 114 20.55 -17.42 4.36
C THR A 114 20.81 -18.89 4.01
N GLY A 115 21.77 -19.11 3.12
CA GLY A 115 22.72 -20.19 3.36
C GLY A 115 23.58 -19.80 4.56
N GLY A 116 23.28 -20.36 5.73
CA GLY A 116 24.03 -20.13 6.96
C GLY A 116 23.14 -19.67 8.12
N LEU A 117 23.01 -20.53 9.11
CA LEU A 117 22.23 -20.34 10.33
C LEU A 117 22.87 -19.24 11.20
N GLU A 118 22.38 -18.01 11.12
CA GLU A 118 22.47 -17.06 12.23
C GLU A 118 21.06 -16.58 12.60
N THR A 119 20.64 -16.97 13.79
CA THR A 119 19.40 -16.50 14.41
C THR A 119 19.50 -14.99 14.63
N VAL A 120 18.94 -14.19 13.72
CA VAL A 120 18.79 -12.75 13.96
C VAL A 120 17.64 -12.55 14.94
N SER A 121 17.96 -12.65 16.24
CA SER A 121 17.14 -12.11 17.32
C SER A 121 17.25 -10.58 17.30
N GLY A 122 16.62 -9.95 16.29
CA GLY A 122 16.65 -8.51 16.08
C GLY A 122 15.39 -7.86 16.63
N THR A 123 15.46 -7.24 17.81
CA THR A 123 14.42 -6.32 18.29
C THR A 123 14.39 -5.08 17.40
N PHE A 124 13.32 -4.89 16.61
CA PHE A 124 13.08 -3.64 15.88
C PHE A 124 12.80 -2.51 16.87
N SER A 125 13.83 -1.71 17.17
CA SER A 125 13.71 -0.53 18.02
C SER A 125 13.45 0.71 17.15
N PHE A 126 12.22 1.23 17.19
CA PHE A 126 11.88 2.49 16.53
C PHE A 126 12.33 3.66 17.42
N THR A 127 13.48 4.26 17.12
CA THR A 127 13.89 5.49 17.82
C THR A 127 13.13 6.68 17.24
N ARG A 128 12.36 7.36 18.09
CA ARG A 128 11.66 8.60 17.73
C ARG A 128 12.71 9.68 17.49
N LYS A 129 13.06 9.94 16.23
CA LYS A 129 13.82 11.14 15.88
C LYS A 129 12.92 12.35 16.17
N LYS A 130 13.27 13.13 17.18
CA LYS A 130 12.58 14.39 17.51
C LYS A 130 12.83 15.33 16.33
N VAL A 131 11.79 15.63 15.56
CA VAL A 131 11.86 16.68 14.55
C VAL A 131 11.97 18.01 15.29
N SER A 132 13.17 18.58 15.27
CA SER A 132 13.40 19.98 15.64
C SER A 132 12.76 20.84 14.56
N SER A 133 11.88 21.77 14.95
CA SER A 133 11.38 22.81 14.04
C SER A 133 12.57 23.62 13.52
N ALA A 134 13.03 23.31 12.32
CA ALA A 134 13.83 24.20 11.51
C ALA A 134 12.90 24.78 10.43
N GLU A 135 13.00 26.09 10.24
CA GLU A 135 12.16 26.91 9.35
C GLU A 135 11.94 26.29 7.98
N VAL A 136 10.69 26.40 7.52
CA VAL A 136 10.29 26.15 6.14
C VAL A 136 11.03 27.13 5.23
N PRO A 137 11.87 26.70 4.28
CA PRO A 137 12.43 27.59 3.29
C PRO A 137 11.29 28.05 2.39
N THR A 138 10.86 29.29 2.59
CA THR A 138 9.91 29.96 1.70
C THR A 138 10.67 30.32 0.42
N THR A 139 10.14 29.89 -0.73
CA THR A 139 10.64 30.07 -2.12
C THR A 139 11.50 28.94 -2.70
N ALA A 140 10.84 27.91 -3.25
CA ALA A 140 11.38 27.16 -4.37
C ALA A 140 10.91 27.84 -5.68
N LYS A 141 11.82 28.54 -6.37
CA LYS A 141 11.55 29.07 -7.72
C LYS A 141 11.50 27.88 -8.70
N PHE A 142 10.34 27.65 -9.31
CA PHE A 142 10.20 26.75 -10.45
C PHE A 142 10.72 27.46 -11.72
N ALA A 143 11.78 26.93 -12.32
CA ALA A 143 12.15 27.25 -13.69
C ALA A 143 11.46 26.25 -14.64
N PRO A 144 10.84 26.69 -15.74
CA PRO A 144 10.21 25.77 -16.68
C PRO A 144 11.29 25.12 -17.55
N ALA A 145 11.43 23.80 -17.49
CA ALA A 145 12.17 23.04 -18.47
C ALA A 145 11.26 22.76 -19.67
N VAL A 146 11.21 23.67 -20.63
CA VAL A 146 10.68 23.39 -21.97
C VAL A 146 11.74 22.56 -22.70
N LYS A 147 11.47 21.27 -22.90
CA LYS A 147 12.15 20.48 -23.94
C LYS A 147 11.15 20.22 -25.06
N SER A 148 11.32 20.94 -26.16
CA SER A 148 10.71 20.66 -27.45
C SER A 148 11.23 19.32 -27.99
N ALA A 149 10.32 18.41 -28.35
CA ALA A 149 10.61 17.21 -29.13
C ALA A 149 9.84 17.28 -30.47
N PRO A 150 10.39 16.71 -31.57
CA PRO A 150 10.09 17.14 -32.93
C PRO A 150 8.79 16.55 -33.51
N LEU A 151 8.16 17.33 -34.40
CA LEU A 151 7.12 16.88 -35.34
C LEU A 151 7.66 15.72 -36.21
N PHE A 152 6.94 14.61 -36.24
CA PHE A 152 7.01 13.68 -37.36
C PHE A 152 5.87 13.97 -38.33
N ARG A 153 6.24 14.03 -39.62
CA ARG A 153 5.41 14.27 -40.80
C ARG A 153 4.30 13.24 -40.98
#